data_AF-A0A0N1PJZ6-F1
#
_entry.id   AF-A0A0N1PJZ6-F1
#
_cell.length_a   1.000
_cell.length_b   1.000
_cell.length_c   1.000
_cell.angle_alpha   90.00
_cell.angle_beta   90.00
_cell.angle_gamma   90.00
#
_symmetry.space_group_name_H-M   'P 1'
#
loop_
_entity.id
_entity.type
_entity.pdbx_description
1 polymer ?
#
loop_
_entity_poly.entity_id
_entity_poly.type
_entity_poly.pdbx_seq_one_letter_code
_entity_poly.pdbx_strand_id
1 'polypeptide(L)'
;MARAADSKGFLIDGYPREKSQGIAFENTIAPVTVILYFEASCETLTKRLLGRAASSGRADDNEETIKLRLKTFLDNNDLVLAQYPDKLRRINAEATVDQIFSEVQKILDPIVATK
;
A
#
# COMPACT_ATOMS: atom_id res chain seq x y z
N MET A 1 3.57 -21.97 8.02
CA MET A 1 4.08 -20.65 7.60
C MET A 1 4.83 -20.81 6.29
N ALA A 2 4.47 -20.05 5.27
CA ALA A 2 5.21 -20.04 4.01
C ALA A 2 6.66 -19.60 4.28
N ARG A 3 7.64 -20.37 3.81
CA ARG A 3 9.07 -20.06 3.95
C ARG A 3 9.71 -20.08 2.57
N ALA A 4 10.24 -18.93 2.16
CA ALA A 4 11.24 -18.85 1.10
C ALA A 4 12.59 -18.74 1.81
N ALA A 5 13.37 -19.82 1.80
CA ALA A 5 14.54 -20.00 2.67
C ALA A 5 15.56 -18.85 2.59
N ASP A 6 15.70 -18.25 1.42
CA ASP A 6 16.67 -17.19 1.14
C ASP A 6 16.07 -15.77 1.17
N SER A 7 14.79 -15.64 1.54
CA SER A 7 14.12 -14.35 1.55
C SER A 7 14.36 -13.58 2.85
N LYS A 8 14.70 -12.29 2.74
CA LYS A 8 14.81 -11.36 3.87
C LYS A 8 13.44 -10.88 4.38
N GLY A 9 12.38 -11.08 3.60
CA GLY A 9 11.02 -10.65 3.92
C GLY A 9 10.11 -10.67 2.70
N PHE A 10 8.82 -10.43 2.91
CA PHE A 10 7.84 -10.37 1.83
C PHE A 10 7.23 -8.97 1.78
N LEU A 11 7.29 -8.34 0.61
CA LEU A 11 6.53 -7.13 0.32
C LEU A 11 5.23 -7.54 -0.35
N ILE A 12 4.11 -7.24 0.30
CA ILE A 12 2.77 -7.52 -0.22
C ILE A 12 2.20 -6.20 -0.75
N ASP A 13 2.10 -6.06 -2.07
CA ASP A 13 1.65 -4.83 -2.72
C ASP A 13 0.14 -4.88 -3.03
N GLY A 14 -0.58 -3.84 -2.61
CA GLY A 14 -2.00 -3.67 -2.90
C GLY A 14 -2.95 -4.65 -2.20
N TYR A 15 -2.53 -5.26 -1.09
CA TYR A 15 -3.32 -6.15 -0.24
C TYR A 15 -3.01 -5.91 1.25
N PRO A 16 -4.01 -6.00 2.15
CA PRO A 16 -5.43 -6.27 1.89
C PRO A 16 -6.19 -5.04 1.37
N ARG A 17 -7.25 -5.27 0.58
CA ARG A 17 -8.18 -4.22 0.11
C ARG A 17 -9.49 -4.18 0.88
N GLU A 18 -9.75 -5.23 1.66
CA GLU A 18 -10.93 -5.38 2.50
C GLU A 18 -10.53 -5.91 3.88
N LYS A 19 -11.34 -5.60 4.89
CA LYS A 19 -11.09 -6.01 6.28
C LYS A 19 -10.93 -7.53 6.44
N SER A 20 -11.76 -8.30 5.75
CA SER A 20 -11.79 -9.77 5.80
C SER A 20 -10.49 -10.40 5.26
N GLN A 21 -9.88 -9.77 4.26
CA GLN A 21 -8.64 -10.21 3.64
C GLN A 21 -7.46 -10.14 4.62
N GLY A 22 -7.35 -9.05 5.39
CA GLY A 22 -6.31 -8.92 6.42
C GLY A 22 -6.41 -9.99 7.50
N ILE A 23 -7.64 -10.30 7.94
CA ILE A 23 -7.91 -11.37 8.92
C ILE A 23 -7.51 -12.73 8.33
N ALA A 24 -7.93 -13.04 7.10
CA ALA A 24 -7.61 -14.31 6.45
C ALA A 24 -6.10 -14.50 6.27
N PHE A 25 -5.38 -13.43 5.91
CA PHE A 25 -3.92 -13.46 5.76
C PHE A 25 -3.22 -13.76 7.07
N GLU A 26 -3.55 -13.07 8.16
CA GLU A 26 -2.92 -13.33 9.46
C GLU A 26 -3.23 -14.74 9.99
N ASN A 27 -4.44 -15.24 9.75
CA ASN A 27 -4.85 -16.59 10.18
C ASN A 27 -4.17 -17.71 9.37
N THR A 28 -3.90 -17.48 8.09
CA THR A 28 -3.51 -18.55 7.16
C THR A 28 -2.02 -18.50 6.77
N ILE A 29 -1.45 -17.30 6.67
CA ILE A 29 -0.12 -17.07 6.10
C ILE A 29 0.86 -16.67 7.21
N ALA A 30 0.73 -15.46 7.74
CA ALA A 30 1.61 -14.92 8.77
C ALA A 30 1.05 -13.61 9.37
N PRO A 31 1.39 -13.27 10.64
CA PRO A 31 1.10 -11.96 11.20
C PRO A 31 1.81 -10.84 10.41
N VAL A 32 1.14 -9.70 10.22
CA VAL A 32 1.73 -8.52 9.58
C VAL A 32 2.81 -7.93 10.48
N THR A 33 3.94 -7.49 9.92
CA THR A 33 5.01 -6.80 10.66
C THR A 33 4.82 -5.29 10.64
N VAL A 34 4.59 -4.71 9.46
CA VAL A 34 4.43 -3.27 9.24
C VAL A 34 3.53 -3.02 8.03
N ILE A 35 2.76 -1.94 8.06
CA ILE A 35 1.99 -1.44 6.91
C ILE A 35 2.53 -0.07 6.54
N LEU A 36 3.01 0.06 5.31
CA LEU A 36 3.38 1.34 4.72
C LEU A 36 2.16 1.90 3.99
N TYR A 37 1.59 2.99 4.52
CA TYR A 37 0.44 3.65 3.92
C TYR A 37 0.89 4.96 3.26
N PHE A 38 0.90 4.96 1.93
CA PHE A 38 1.23 6.12 1.13
C PHE A 38 0.00 7.02 1.00
N GLU A 39 -0.04 8.07 1.82
CA GLU A 39 -1.15 9.00 1.91
C GLU A 39 -0.95 10.15 0.92
N ALA A 40 -1.91 10.31 0.00
CA ALA A 40 -1.97 11.42 -0.95
C ALA A 40 -3.41 11.87 -1.12
N SER A 41 -3.59 13.13 -1.52
CA SER A 41 -4.88 13.70 -1.85
C SER A 41 -5.53 12.99 -3.03
N CYS A 42 -6.86 12.98 -3.07
CA CYS A 42 -7.62 12.47 -4.23
C CYS A 42 -7.21 13.17 -5.53
N GLU A 43 -6.87 14.46 -5.47
CA GLU A 43 -6.37 15.22 -6.61
C GLU A 43 -5.05 14.64 -7.15
N THR A 44 -4.06 14.45 -6.28
CA THR A 44 -2.77 13.86 -6.67
C THR A 44 -2.93 12.43 -7.19
N LEU A 45 -3.74 11.61 -6.53
CA LEU A 45 -4.00 10.24 -6.98
C LEU A 45 -4.65 10.23 -8.37
N THR A 46 -5.67 11.07 -8.58
CA THR A 46 -6.35 11.20 -9.88
C THR A 46 -5.38 11.64 -10.97
N LYS A 47 -4.60 12.70 -10.71
CA LYS A 47 -3.60 13.22 -11.66
C LYS A 47 -2.58 12.16 -12.05
N ARG A 48 -2.07 11.38 -11.09
CA ARG A 48 -1.10 10.30 -11.35
C ARG A 48 -1.72 9.14 -12.14
N LEU A 49 -2.96 8.76 -11.83
CA LEU A 49 -3.68 7.71 -12.55
C LEU A 49 -3.97 8.12 -14.01
N LEU A 50 -4.39 9.36 -14.26
CA LEU A 50 -4.58 9.89 -15.60
C LEU A 50 -3.26 9.96 -16.39
N GLY A 51 -2.17 10.41 -15.75
CA GLY A 51 -0.84 10.41 -16.37
C GLY A 51 -0.35 9.01 -16.75
N ARG A 52 -0.70 8.00 -15.94
CA ARG A 52 -0.42 6.59 -16.25
C ARG A 52 -1.27 6.08 -17.41
N ALA A 53 -2.55 6.43 -17.48
CA ALA A 53 -3.43 6.07 -18.58
C ALA A 53 -2.85 6.54 -19.93
N ALA A 54 -2.38 7.79 -19.96
CA ALA A 54 -1.81 8.42 -21.14
C ALA A 54 -0.48 7.80 -21.60
N SER A 55 0.31 7.23 -20.68
CA SER A 55 1.66 6.71 -20.97
C SER A 55 1.76 5.20 -21.10
N SER A 56 0.80 4.43 -20.55
CA SER A 56 0.94 2.97 -20.40
C SER A 56 0.12 2.11 -21.36
N GLY A 57 -0.74 2.71 -22.19
CA GLY A 57 -1.58 1.96 -23.15
C GLY A 57 -2.61 1.02 -22.52
N ARG A 58 -2.90 1.17 -21.21
CA ARG A 58 -3.93 0.38 -20.52
C ARG A 58 -5.31 0.90 -20.89
N ALA A 59 -6.07 0.09 -21.63
CA ALA A 59 -7.43 0.41 -22.08
C ALA A 59 -8.44 0.59 -20.91
N ASP A 60 -8.12 0.06 -19.73
CA ASP A 60 -9.02 0.05 -18.56
C ASP A 60 -8.94 1.34 -17.72
N ASP A 61 -7.99 2.25 -18.00
CA ASP A 61 -7.83 3.51 -17.26
C ASP A 61 -8.67 4.64 -17.91
N ASN A 62 -9.99 4.42 -18.06
CA ASN A 62 -10.92 5.51 -18.35
C ASN A 62 -11.31 6.27 -17.07
N GLU A 63 -11.73 7.52 -17.19
CA GLU A 63 -12.00 8.41 -16.06
C GLU A 63 -13.02 7.81 -15.07
N GLU A 64 -14.06 7.14 -15.57
CA GLU A 64 -15.07 6.48 -14.75
C GLU A 64 -14.47 5.34 -13.91
N THR A 65 -13.59 4.54 -14.49
CA THR A 65 -12.89 3.45 -13.81
C THR A 65 -11.94 3.97 -12.74
N ILE A 66 -11.25 5.07 -13.01
CA ILE A 66 -10.38 5.76 -12.03
C ILE A 66 -11.22 6.26 -10.83
N LYS A 67 -12.36 6.90 -11.09
CA LYS A 67 -13.28 7.37 -10.04
C LYS A 67 -13.80 6.21 -9.20
N LEU A 68 -14.22 5.11 -9.83
CA LEU A 68 -14.71 3.94 -9.12
C LEU A 68 -13.62 3.31 -8.25
N ARG A 69 -12.40 3.16 -8.77
CA ARG A 69 -11.25 2.63 -8.02
C ARG A 69 -10.91 3.48 -6.80
N LEU A 70 -10.89 4.81 -6.96
CA LEU A 70 -10.66 5.72 -5.84
C LEU A 70 -11.76 5.64 -4.79
N LYS A 71 -13.02 5.60 -5.23
CA LYS A 71 -14.16 5.45 -4.33
C LYS A 71 -14.07 4.15 -3.52
N THR A 72 -13.90 3.00 -4.19
CA THR A 72 -13.79 1.70 -3.52
C THR A 72 -12.61 1.66 -2.56
N PHE A 73 -11.48 2.29 -2.92
CA PHE A 73 -10.35 2.41 -2.02
C PHE A 73 -10.71 3.21 -0.76
N LEU A 74 -11.25 4.43 -0.91
CA LEU A 74 -11.61 5.29 0.22
C LEU A 74 -12.66 4.65 1.13
N ASP A 75 -13.67 3.98 0.55
CA ASP A 75 -14.76 3.33 1.30
C ASP A 75 -14.25 2.19 2.21
N ASN A 76 -13.16 1.52 1.82
CA ASN A 76 -12.64 0.36 2.56
C ASN A 76 -11.35 0.64 3.34
N ASN A 77 -10.57 1.65 2.94
CA ASN A 77 -9.22 1.87 3.45
C ASN A 77 -9.21 2.09 4.96
N ASP A 78 -10.10 2.93 5.49
CA ASP A 78 -10.14 3.20 6.93
C ASP A 78 -10.47 1.95 7.75
N LEU A 79 -11.32 1.06 7.23
CA LEU A 79 -11.65 -0.21 7.88
C LEU A 79 -10.46 -1.18 7.93
N VAL A 80 -9.62 -1.17 6.90
CA VAL A 80 -8.38 -1.96 6.84
C VAL A 80 -7.34 -1.37 7.81
N LEU A 81 -7.10 -0.06 7.74
CA LEU A 81 -6.10 0.61 8.57
C LEU A 81 -6.42 0.52 10.07
N ALA A 82 -7.70 0.58 10.44
CA ALA A 82 -8.16 0.45 11.82
C ALA A 82 -7.82 -0.91 12.47
N GLN A 83 -7.50 -1.95 11.68
CA GLN A 83 -7.08 -3.24 12.22
C GLN A 83 -5.64 -3.25 12.73
N TYR A 84 -4.83 -2.28 12.33
CA TYR A 84 -3.37 -2.31 12.51
C TYR A 84 -2.78 -1.00 13.05
N PRO A 85 -3.37 -0.37 14.09
CA PRO A 85 -2.95 0.96 14.55
C PRO A 85 -1.46 1.02 14.92
N ASP A 86 -0.94 -0.02 15.59
CA ASP A 86 0.46 -0.06 16.05
C ASP A 86 1.46 -0.39 14.94
N LYS A 87 1.00 -1.06 13.88
CA LYS A 87 1.82 -1.51 12.75
C LYS A 87 1.77 -0.53 11.56
N LEU A 88 0.85 0.43 11.59
CA LEU A 88 0.67 1.41 10.53
C LEU A 88 1.75 2.49 10.55
N ARG A 89 2.34 2.78 9.39
CA ARG A 89 3.24 3.90 9.17
C ARG A 89 2.73 4.70 7.97
N ARG A 90 2.26 5.92 8.23
CA ARG A 90 1.75 6.84 7.20
C ARG A 90 2.93 7.59 6.59
N ILE A 91 2.97 7.66 5.26
CA ILE A 91 4.01 8.33 4.49
C ILE A 91 3.33 9.35 3.59
N ASN A 92 3.76 10.60 3.68
CA ASN A 92 3.26 11.65 2.79
C ASN A 92 3.73 11.40 1.36
N ALA A 93 2.82 10.92 0.52
CA ALA A 93 3.08 10.60 -0.87
C ALA A 93 2.92 11.80 -1.82
N GLU A 94 2.72 13.01 -1.30
CA GLU A 94 2.78 14.28 -2.05
C GLU A 94 4.22 14.79 -2.25
N ALA A 95 5.16 14.30 -1.44
CA ALA A 95 6.56 14.69 -1.51
C ALA A 95 7.27 14.16 -2.77
N THR A 96 8.53 14.54 -2.96
CA THR A 96 9.37 13.99 -4.04
C THR A 96 9.66 12.50 -3.82
N VAL A 97 9.96 11.77 -4.88
CA VAL A 97 10.29 10.32 -4.80
C VAL A 97 11.43 10.06 -3.84
N ASP A 98 12.48 10.89 -3.85
CA ASP A 98 13.64 10.74 -2.97
C ASP A 98 13.27 10.95 -1.50
N GLN A 99 12.41 11.92 -1.20
CA GLN A 99 11.91 12.14 0.16
C GLN A 99 11.04 10.96 0.63
N ILE A 100 10.14 10.49 -0.23
CA ILE A 100 9.28 9.32 0.08
C ILE A 100 10.16 8.09 0.33
N PHE A 101 11.16 7.85 -0.52
CA PHE A 101 12.07 6.72 -0.37
C PHE A 101 12.90 6.82 0.92
N SER A 102 13.40 8.01 1.24
CA SER A 102 14.10 8.27 2.50
C SER A 102 13.23 7.95 3.73
N GLU A 103 11.95 8.30 3.71
CA GLU A 103 11.01 7.93 4.79
C GLU A 103 10.78 6.42 4.88
N VAL A 104 10.65 5.74 3.73
CA VAL A 104 10.54 4.27 3.69
C VAL A 104 11.76 3.61 4.32
N GLN A 105 12.97 4.08 4.00
CA GLN A 105 14.21 3.54 4.56
C GLN A 105 14.27 3.69 6.08
N LYS A 106 13.89 4.87 6.63
CA LYS A 106 13.83 5.08 8.08
C LYS A 106 12.91 4.06 8.78
N ILE A 107 11.86 3.60 8.10
CA ILE A 107 10.92 2.62 8.64
C ILE A 107 11.45 1.19 8.48
N LEU A 108 11.97 0.85 7.30
CA LEU A 108 12.33 -0.53 6.96
C LEU A 108 13.74 -0.94 7.41
N ASP A 109 14.71 -0.04 7.40
CA ASP A 109 16.11 -0.38 7.74
C ASP A 109 16.23 -1.00 9.13
N PRO A 110 15.58 -0.47 10.19
CA PRO A 110 15.62 -1.10 11.52
C PRO A 110 15.00 -2.50 11.56
N ILE A 111 14.01 -2.77 10.70
CA ILE A 111 13.26 -4.04 10.64
C ILE A 111 14.08 -5.09 9.88
N VAL A 112 14.76 -4.70 8.81
CA VAL A 112 15.56 -5.60 7.99
C VAL A 112 16.93 -5.87 8.62
N ALA A 113 17.51 -4.89 9.34
CA ALA A 113 18.80 -5.03 10.00
C ALA A 113 18.77 -5.87 11.28
N THR A 114 17.60 -6.10 11.89
CA THR A 114 17.44 -6.91 13.12
C THR A 114 17.27 -8.41 12.85
N LYS A 115 17.47 -8.87 11.61
CA LYS A 115 17.43 -10.30 11.25
C LYS A 115 18.77 -10.82 10.73
#